data_AF-A0A1J4WRK9-F1
#
_entry.id   AF-A0A1J4WRK9-F1
#
_cell.length_a   1.000
_cell.length_b   1.000
_cell.length_c   1.000
_cell.angle_alpha   90.00
_cell.angle_beta   90.00
_cell.angle_gamma   90.00
#
_symmetry.space_group_name_H-M   'P 1'
#
loop_
_entity.id
_entity.type
_entity.pdbx_description
1 polymer ?
#
loop_
_entity_poly.entity_id
_entity_poly.type
_entity_poly.pdbx_seq_one_letter_code
_entity_poly.pdbx_strand_id
1 'polypeptide(L)'
;MSTYSGDPVDTPVVNPSQTERQQAIELVKRYVYSLSAQIKKVFWVKMTEWYNFSQITNGFYDNTGIVNNPQADGDSSKKLAYYAYKKMVEKLQSADWNTIQTVQESGDVYVYKFSRPSGPVWVAWNDNAQTIHATISGLASNAILVSDAVPYSSSGSQVSNYATAFSTQTLMSSGGQATITLTSATPVFIEYSIDITPPSAPTWVTVI
;
A
#
# COMPACT_ATOMS: atom_id res chain seq x y z
N MET A 1 8.11 -15.04 4.24
CA MET A 1 6.92 -14.27 4.68
C MET A 1 5.78 -14.55 3.72
N SER A 2 4.55 -14.67 4.21
CA SER A 2 3.36 -14.91 3.38
C SER A 2 2.09 -14.43 4.07
N THR A 3 1.07 -14.22 3.24
CA THR A 3 -0.36 -14.32 3.55
C THR A 3 -1.05 -14.80 2.27
N TYR A 4 -2.36 -15.00 2.28
CA TYR A 4 -3.12 -15.60 1.19
C TYR A 4 -4.36 -14.77 0.84
N SER A 5 -4.97 -15.13 -0.29
CA SER A 5 -6.35 -14.78 -0.62
C SER A 5 -7.09 -16.06 -1.01
N GLY A 6 -8.42 -16.08 -0.91
CA GLY A 6 -9.25 -17.26 -1.12
C GLY A 6 -9.57 -17.97 0.19
N ASP A 7 -9.92 -19.25 0.06
CA ASP A 7 -10.40 -20.12 1.14
C ASP A 7 -9.55 -21.39 1.20
N PRO A 8 -8.30 -21.34 1.75
CA PRO A 8 -7.41 -22.48 1.72
C PRO A 8 -7.90 -23.63 2.59
N VAL A 9 -7.82 -24.85 2.07
CA VAL A 9 -8.31 -26.08 2.71
C VAL A 9 -7.17 -26.88 3.33
N ASP A 10 -6.67 -26.41 4.47
CA ASP A 10 -5.72 -27.20 5.27
C ASP A 10 -6.44 -28.00 6.35
N THR A 11 -5.88 -29.16 6.69
CA THR A 11 -6.34 -29.98 7.82
C THR A 11 -5.16 -30.26 8.75
N PRO A 12 -5.29 -30.08 10.07
CA PRO A 12 -6.49 -29.68 10.83
C PRO A 12 -6.69 -28.15 10.94
N VAL A 13 -5.87 -27.34 10.28
CA VAL A 13 -5.88 -25.87 10.43
C VAL A 13 -6.95 -25.25 9.53
N VAL A 14 -7.95 -24.61 10.14
CA VAL A 14 -8.96 -23.84 9.37
C VAL A 14 -8.43 -22.44 9.12
N ASN A 15 -8.20 -22.10 7.84
CA ASN A 15 -7.86 -20.75 7.41
C ASN A 15 -9.13 -19.95 7.12
N PRO A 16 -9.35 -18.78 7.74
CA PRO A 16 -10.48 -17.94 7.40
C PRO A 16 -10.37 -17.38 5.98
N SER A 17 -11.50 -17.15 5.32
CA SER A 17 -11.55 -16.50 4.00
C SER A 17 -10.81 -15.16 4.00
N GLN A 18 -10.00 -14.93 2.96
CA GLN A 18 -9.38 -13.62 2.72
C GLN A 18 -9.57 -13.14 1.28
N THR A 19 -9.97 -11.89 1.13
CA THR A 19 -10.00 -11.21 -0.17
C THR A 19 -8.58 -10.92 -0.69
N GLU A 20 -8.40 -10.74 -2.00
CA GLU A 20 -7.14 -10.24 -2.56
C GLU A 20 -6.73 -8.89 -1.95
N ARG A 21 -7.70 -8.05 -1.57
CA ARG A 21 -7.44 -6.78 -0.91
C ARG A 21 -6.80 -6.98 0.46
N GLN A 22 -7.30 -7.91 1.26
CA GLN A 22 -6.68 -8.27 2.55
C GLN A 22 -5.27 -8.79 2.34
N GLN A 23 -5.05 -9.67 1.35
CA GLN A 23 -3.70 -10.14 1.02
C GLN A 23 -2.76 -8.97 0.67
N ALA A 24 -3.22 -8.03 -0.15
CA ALA A 24 -2.45 -6.87 -0.59
C ALA A 24 -2.13 -5.89 0.55
N ILE A 25 -3.11 -5.61 1.42
CA ILE A 25 -2.95 -4.79 2.61
C ILE A 25 -1.87 -5.38 3.52
N GLU A 26 -2.01 -6.67 3.85
CA GLU A 26 -1.09 -7.36 4.74
C GLU A 26 0.31 -7.46 4.15
N LEU A 27 0.42 -7.66 2.83
CA LEU A 27 1.72 -7.65 2.16
C LEU A 27 2.44 -6.31 2.37
N VAL A 28 1.79 -5.18 2.08
CA VAL A 28 2.40 -3.85 2.23
C VAL A 28 2.79 -3.59 3.68
N LYS A 29 1.88 -3.84 4.63
CA LYS A 29 2.13 -3.65 6.07
C LYS A 29 3.32 -4.45 6.55
N ARG A 30 3.36 -5.75 6.25
CA ARG A 30 4.43 -6.63 6.74
C ARG A 30 5.79 -6.24 6.21
N TYR A 31 5.87 -5.83 4.94
CA TYR A 31 7.09 -5.26 4.40
C TYR A 31 7.44 -3.96 5.14
N VAL A 32 6.58 -2.95 5.13
CA VAL A 32 6.86 -1.64 5.74
C VAL A 32 7.24 -1.75 7.22
N TYR A 33 6.51 -2.55 8.00
CA TYR A 33 6.80 -2.82 9.40
C TYR A 33 8.15 -3.52 9.61
N SER A 34 8.46 -4.54 8.79
CA SER A 34 9.76 -5.21 8.90
C SER A 34 10.91 -4.25 8.60
N LEU A 35 10.73 -3.37 7.61
CA LEU A 35 11.75 -2.40 7.22
C LEU A 35 11.95 -1.32 8.28
N SER A 36 10.88 -0.82 8.89
CA SER A 36 10.99 0.12 10.02
C SER A 36 11.71 -0.51 11.21
N ALA A 37 11.52 -1.81 11.44
CA ALA A 37 12.26 -2.62 12.41
C ALA A 37 13.71 -2.96 11.98
N GLN A 38 14.26 -2.29 10.95
CA GLN A 38 15.63 -2.44 10.46
C GLN A 38 15.97 -3.83 9.89
N ILE A 39 14.96 -4.67 9.57
CA ILE A 39 15.17 -5.94 8.88
C ILE A 39 15.61 -5.66 7.44
N LYS A 40 16.81 -6.14 7.07
CA LYS A 40 17.46 -5.80 5.79
C LYS A 40 16.98 -6.64 4.61
N LYS A 41 16.36 -7.80 4.85
CA LYS A 41 15.90 -8.72 3.80
C LYS A 41 14.60 -9.39 4.24
N VAL A 42 13.57 -9.27 3.40
CA VAL A 42 12.27 -9.91 3.61
C VAL A 42 11.86 -10.57 2.30
N PHE A 43 11.79 -11.90 2.30
CA PHE A 43 11.42 -12.66 1.13
C PHE A 43 9.97 -13.11 1.22
N TRP A 44 9.17 -12.69 0.25
CA TRP A 44 7.86 -13.27 0.03
C TRP A 44 8.03 -14.71 -0.42
N VAL A 45 7.12 -15.58 0.02
CA VAL A 45 7.29 -17.03 -0.11
C VAL A 45 7.37 -17.48 -1.57
N LYS A 46 6.57 -16.89 -2.46
CA LYS A 46 6.59 -17.16 -3.90
C LYS A 46 5.78 -16.13 -4.69
N MET A 47 6.22 -15.76 -5.89
CA MET A 47 5.52 -14.79 -6.74
C MET A 47 4.27 -15.40 -7.39
N THR A 48 4.42 -16.54 -8.07
CA THR A 48 3.30 -17.32 -8.61
C THR A 48 2.85 -18.32 -7.58
N GLU A 49 1.55 -18.53 -7.44
CA GLU A 49 1.00 -19.56 -6.57
C GLU A 49 1.62 -20.94 -6.79
N TRP A 50 1.54 -21.79 -5.77
CA TRP A 50 1.78 -23.21 -5.98
C TRP A 50 0.53 -23.88 -6.56
N TYR A 51 0.67 -25.16 -6.86
CA TYR A 51 -0.45 -26.03 -7.17
C TYR A 51 -0.16 -27.38 -6.53
N ASN A 52 -1.12 -27.88 -5.76
CA ASN A 52 -1.05 -29.16 -5.06
C ASN A 52 0.20 -29.27 -4.17
N PHE A 53 0.59 -28.17 -3.51
CA PHE A 53 1.74 -28.17 -2.63
C PHE A 53 1.56 -29.18 -1.50
N SER A 54 2.57 -30.05 -1.29
CA SER A 54 2.50 -31.14 -0.31
C SER A 54 1.28 -32.06 -0.49
N GLN A 55 0.80 -32.24 -1.73
CA GLN A 55 -0.35 -33.09 -2.07
C GLN A 55 -1.69 -32.56 -1.53
N ILE A 56 -1.77 -31.28 -1.18
CA ILE A 56 -3.01 -30.61 -0.76
C ILE A 56 -3.39 -29.63 -1.86
N THR A 57 -4.44 -29.95 -2.62
CA THR A 57 -5.01 -29.02 -3.59
C THR A 57 -5.75 -27.90 -2.86
N ASN A 58 -5.50 -26.65 -3.25
CA ASN A 58 -6.06 -25.46 -2.59
C ASN A 58 -5.62 -25.33 -1.12
N GLY A 59 -4.47 -25.89 -0.73
CA GLY A 59 -3.87 -25.64 0.59
C GLY A 59 -3.38 -24.20 0.75
N PHE A 60 -2.93 -23.82 1.95
CA PHE A 60 -2.45 -22.45 2.23
C PHE A 60 -1.48 -21.95 1.17
N TYR A 61 -0.45 -22.74 0.85
CA TYR A 61 0.61 -22.32 -0.07
C TYR A 61 0.10 -22.11 -1.49
N ASP A 62 -0.85 -22.92 -1.96
CA ASP A 62 -1.50 -22.74 -3.27
C ASP A 62 -2.20 -21.39 -3.40
N ASN A 63 -2.41 -20.66 -2.29
CA ASN A 63 -3.10 -19.36 -2.25
C ASN A 63 -2.19 -18.17 -1.90
N THR A 64 -0.89 -18.38 -1.70
CA THR A 64 0.06 -17.35 -1.21
C THR A 64 0.75 -16.52 -2.29
N GLY A 65 0.68 -16.97 -3.54
CA GLY A 65 1.24 -16.22 -4.67
C GLY A 65 0.55 -14.88 -4.84
N ILE A 66 1.25 -13.93 -5.45
CA ILE A 66 0.69 -12.64 -5.89
C ILE A 66 0.31 -12.65 -7.38
N VAL A 67 0.57 -13.78 -8.07
CA VAL A 67 0.13 -14.11 -9.42
C VAL A 67 -0.52 -15.49 -9.37
N ASN A 68 -1.69 -15.64 -9.99
CA ASN A 68 -2.41 -16.91 -10.04
C ASN A 68 -1.61 -17.97 -10.82
N ASN A 69 -1.77 -19.23 -10.42
CA ASN A 69 -1.10 -20.35 -11.10
C ASN A 69 -2.06 -21.02 -12.09
N PRO A 70 -1.80 -20.97 -13.41
CA PRO A 70 -2.71 -21.53 -14.41
C PRO A 70 -2.83 -23.06 -14.34
N GLN A 71 -1.98 -23.76 -13.57
CA GLN A 71 -2.15 -25.18 -13.29
C GLN A 71 -3.35 -25.49 -12.39
N ALA A 72 -3.84 -24.52 -11.60
CA ALA A 72 -4.98 -24.72 -10.72
C ALA A 72 -6.31 -24.70 -11.50
N ASP A 73 -6.55 -23.64 -12.26
CA ASP A 73 -7.83 -23.37 -12.93
C ASP A 73 -7.68 -22.69 -14.30
N GLY A 74 -6.45 -22.56 -14.81
CA GLY A 74 -6.15 -21.85 -16.05
C GLY A 74 -5.91 -20.34 -15.90
N ASP A 75 -6.11 -19.76 -14.71
CA ASP A 75 -5.86 -18.33 -14.48
C ASP A 75 -4.37 -18.04 -14.25
N SER A 76 -3.85 -17.03 -14.94
CA SER A 76 -2.48 -16.51 -14.77
C SER A 76 -2.45 -15.01 -14.47
N SER A 77 -3.61 -14.46 -14.09
CA SER A 77 -3.78 -13.05 -13.79
C SER A 77 -2.97 -12.64 -12.55
N LYS A 78 -2.64 -11.35 -12.49
CA LYS A 78 -1.98 -10.75 -11.33
C LYS A 78 -3.05 -10.46 -10.28
N LYS A 79 -2.78 -10.77 -9.01
CA LYS A 79 -3.64 -10.36 -7.89
C LYS A 79 -3.42 -8.91 -7.50
N LEU A 80 -4.31 -8.32 -6.70
CA LEU A 80 -4.12 -6.98 -6.12
C LEU A 80 -2.77 -6.84 -5.41
N ALA A 81 -2.32 -7.90 -4.74
CA ALA A 81 -1.04 -7.95 -4.03
C ALA A 81 0.17 -7.69 -4.95
N TYR A 82 0.11 -8.08 -6.24
CA TYR A 82 1.16 -7.78 -7.21
C TYR A 82 1.29 -6.27 -7.44
N TYR A 83 0.16 -5.60 -7.68
CA TYR A 83 0.14 -4.17 -7.96
C TYR A 83 0.49 -3.34 -6.72
N ALA A 84 0.03 -3.77 -5.54
CA ALA A 84 0.39 -3.14 -4.27
C ALA A 84 1.89 -3.29 -3.96
N TYR A 85 2.46 -4.48 -4.18
CA TYR A 85 3.90 -4.71 -4.04
C TYR A 85 4.71 -3.85 -5.01
N LYS A 86 4.30 -3.80 -6.29
CA LYS A 86 4.94 -2.94 -7.30
C LYS A 86 4.93 -1.47 -6.86
N LYS A 87 3.78 -0.96 -6.40
CA LYS A 87 3.65 0.42 -5.93
C LYS A 87 4.54 0.71 -4.73
N MET A 88 4.55 -0.18 -3.74
CA MET A 88 5.43 -0.06 -2.58
C MET A 88 6.91 0.00 -2.98
N VAL A 89 7.36 -0.87 -3.88
CA VAL A 89 8.73 -0.84 -4.40
C VAL A 89 9.00 0.50 -5.10
N GLU A 90 8.13 0.95 -6.01
CA GLU A 90 8.31 2.22 -6.73
C GLU A 90 8.42 3.42 -5.77
N LYS A 91 7.63 3.43 -4.69
CA LYS A 91 7.63 4.50 -3.70
C LYS A 91 8.85 4.47 -2.77
N LEU A 92 9.36 3.28 -2.43
CA LEU A 92 10.37 3.12 -1.38
C LEU A 92 11.77 2.75 -1.89
N GLN A 93 11.95 2.39 -3.17
CA GLN A 93 13.22 1.88 -3.71
C GLN A 93 14.42 2.82 -3.53
N SER A 94 14.21 4.14 -3.51
CA SER A 94 15.27 5.14 -3.32
C SER A 94 15.38 5.66 -1.89
N ALA A 95 14.67 5.05 -0.94
CA ALA A 95 14.78 5.40 0.47
C ALA A 95 16.14 5.01 1.04
N ASP A 96 16.59 5.76 2.03
CA ASP A 96 17.65 5.34 2.93
C ASP A 96 17.05 4.48 4.04
N TRP A 97 17.34 3.18 3.97
CA TRP A 97 16.78 2.15 4.82
C TRP A 97 17.36 2.19 6.24
N ASN A 98 18.42 2.97 6.48
CA ASN A 98 19.04 3.12 7.80
C ASN A 98 18.47 4.30 8.60
N THR A 99 17.66 5.16 7.97
CA THR A 99 17.13 6.38 8.59
C THR A 99 15.60 6.40 8.65
N ILE A 100 14.96 5.23 8.58
CA ILE A 100 13.51 5.09 8.73
C ILE A 100 13.11 5.54 10.14
N GLN A 101 12.12 6.42 10.25
CA GLN A 101 11.64 6.96 11.52
C GLN A 101 10.24 6.45 11.81
N THR A 102 10.02 5.95 13.02
CA THR A 102 8.67 5.74 13.57
C THR A 102 8.13 7.08 14.05
N VAL A 103 7.12 7.61 13.34
CA VAL A 103 6.43 8.86 13.69
C VAL A 103 5.31 8.59 14.68
N GLN A 104 4.57 7.50 14.46
CA GLN A 104 3.52 7.01 15.36
C GLN A 104 3.43 5.48 15.27
N GLU A 105 3.34 4.82 16.42
CA GLU A 105 3.10 3.37 16.54
C GLU A 105 2.37 3.14 17.88
N SER A 106 1.17 3.70 17.99
CA SER A 106 0.36 3.63 19.21
C SER A 106 -1.12 3.75 18.88
N GLY A 107 -1.95 3.07 19.68
CA GLY A 107 -3.40 3.02 19.50
C GLY A 107 -3.80 2.51 18.11
N ASP A 108 -3.16 1.44 17.63
CA ASP A 108 -3.40 0.80 16.32
C ASP A 108 -3.26 1.72 15.09
N VAL A 109 -2.54 2.84 15.26
CA VAL A 109 -2.19 3.76 14.17
C VAL A 109 -0.68 3.71 13.97
N TYR A 110 -0.31 3.57 12.71
CA TYR A 110 1.07 3.37 12.30
C TYR A 110 1.44 4.44 11.28
N VAL A 111 2.54 5.15 11.52
CA VAL A 111 3.10 6.15 10.63
C VAL A 111 4.61 6.03 10.63
N TYR A 112 5.17 5.68 9.47
CA TYR A 112 6.61 5.58 9.26
C TYR A 112 7.07 6.56 8.21
N LYS A 113 8.21 7.20 8.43
CA LYS A 113 8.83 8.12 7.48
C LYS A 113 10.09 7.51 6.88
N PHE A 114 10.11 7.46 5.56
CA PHE A 114 11.22 7.00 4.74
C PHE A 114 11.89 8.22 4.08
N SER A 115 13.16 8.46 4.39
CA SER A 115 13.93 9.53 3.78
C SER A 115 14.39 9.13 2.37
N ARG A 116 14.14 9.96 1.35
CA ARG A 116 14.65 9.74 -0.02
C ARG A 116 15.29 11.03 -0.55
N PRO A 117 16.19 10.96 -1.54
CA PRO A 117 16.77 12.16 -2.17
C PRO A 117 15.73 13.12 -2.76
N SER A 118 14.63 12.60 -3.33
CA SER A 118 13.53 13.41 -3.90
C SER A 118 12.56 13.98 -2.86
N GLY A 119 12.81 13.72 -1.58
CA GLY A 119 11.91 14.07 -0.49
C GLY A 119 11.35 12.83 0.22
N PRO A 120 10.94 12.99 1.49
CA PRO A 120 10.42 11.89 2.30
C PRO A 120 9.12 11.29 1.73
N VAL A 121 8.90 10.02 2.06
CA VAL A 121 7.58 9.35 1.96
C VAL A 121 7.16 8.98 3.35
N TRP A 122 5.89 9.21 3.67
CA TRP A 122 5.29 8.59 4.83
C TRP A 122 4.39 7.44 4.38
N VAL A 123 4.42 6.34 5.12
CA VAL A 123 3.46 5.26 5.00
C VAL A 123 2.62 5.24 6.25
N ALA A 124 1.30 5.31 6.11
CA ALA A 124 0.39 5.36 7.23
C ALA A 124 -0.79 4.38 7.06
N TRP A 125 -1.26 3.79 8.16
CA TRP A 125 -2.52 3.04 8.21
C TRP A 125 -3.12 3.05 9.61
N ASN A 126 -4.40 2.66 9.68
CA ASN A 126 -5.19 2.62 10.89
C ASN A 126 -5.90 1.27 11.01
N ASP A 127 -5.52 0.49 12.02
CA ASP A 127 -6.11 -0.82 12.31
C ASP A 127 -7.24 -0.76 13.34
N ASN A 128 -7.61 0.44 13.80
CA ASN A 128 -8.85 0.64 14.54
C ASN A 128 -10.07 0.53 13.65
N ALA A 129 -11.20 0.18 14.27
CA ALA A 129 -12.52 0.28 13.65
C ALA A 129 -12.98 1.73 13.41
N GLN A 130 -12.40 2.70 14.13
CA GLN A 130 -12.79 4.10 14.07
C GLN A 130 -11.88 4.89 13.13
N THR A 131 -12.44 5.87 12.43
CA THR A 131 -11.67 6.83 11.64
C THR A 131 -10.73 7.64 12.54
N ILE A 132 -9.46 7.75 12.15
CA ILE A 132 -8.47 8.57 12.84
C ILE A 132 -8.02 9.72 11.95
N HIS A 133 -7.88 10.90 12.55
CA HIS A 133 -7.23 12.05 11.93
C HIS A 133 -5.79 12.14 12.44
N ALA A 134 -4.83 11.79 11.59
CA ALA A 134 -3.41 11.87 11.93
C ALA A 134 -2.81 13.18 11.40
N THR A 135 -1.98 13.85 12.20
CA THR A 135 -1.27 15.05 11.78
C THR A 135 0.14 14.68 11.34
N ILE A 136 0.50 15.04 10.11
CA ILE A 136 1.86 14.94 9.60
C ILE A 136 2.50 16.32 9.71
N SER A 137 3.57 16.43 10.50
CA SER A 137 4.30 17.67 10.75
C SER A 137 5.67 17.68 10.08
N GLY A 138 6.29 18.87 10.00
CA GLY A 138 7.60 19.05 9.38
C GLY A 138 7.57 18.95 7.84
N LEU A 139 6.43 19.30 7.25
CA LEU A 139 6.26 19.35 5.80
C LEU A 139 6.93 20.60 5.23
N ALA A 140 7.77 20.41 4.22
CA ALA A 140 8.40 21.51 3.49
C ALA A 140 7.58 22.02 2.29
N SER A 141 6.52 21.28 1.91
CA SER A 141 5.62 21.65 0.80
C SER A 141 4.27 22.12 1.32
N ASN A 142 3.63 23.06 0.61
CA ASN A 142 2.28 23.57 0.86
C ASN A 142 1.18 22.57 0.50
N ALA A 143 1.53 21.46 -0.16
CA ALA A 143 0.59 20.41 -0.52
C ALA A 143 1.25 19.03 -0.44
N ILE A 144 0.46 18.05 -0.05
CA ILE A 144 0.83 16.63 -0.05
C ILE A 144 -0.09 15.85 -0.96
N LEU A 145 0.45 14.82 -1.60
CA LEU A 145 -0.30 13.80 -2.31
C LEU A 145 -0.42 12.57 -1.42
N VAL A 146 -1.65 12.16 -1.14
CA VAL A 146 -1.97 10.91 -0.44
C VAL A 146 -2.49 9.92 -1.47
N SER A 147 -1.98 8.70 -1.48
CA SER A 147 -2.43 7.66 -2.41
C SER A 147 -2.53 6.29 -1.75
N ASP A 148 -3.60 5.56 -2.05
CA ASP A 148 -3.81 4.21 -1.50
C ASP A 148 -2.74 3.25 -1.98
N ALA A 149 -2.28 2.35 -1.11
CA ALA A 149 -1.28 1.35 -1.47
C ALA A 149 -1.86 0.19 -2.30
N VAL A 150 -3.18 -0.01 -2.26
CA VAL A 150 -3.89 -1.10 -2.95
C VAL A 150 -4.82 -0.52 -4.01
N PRO A 151 -4.92 -1.11 -5.22
CA PRO A 151 -5.88 -0.64 -6.22
C PRO A 151 -7.32 -0.59 -5.71
N TYR A 152 -8.19 0.23 -6.30
CA TYR A 152 -9.61 0.31 -5.88
C TYR A 152 -10.49 -0.84 -6.41
N SER A 153 -10.01 -1.63 -7.39
CA SER A 153 -10.76 -2.78 -7.91
C SER A 153 -10.96 -3.89 -6.87
N SER A 154 -11.90 -4.82 -7.12
CA SER A 154 -12.14 -5.95 -6.20
C SER A 154 -11.15 -7.11 -6.40
N SER A 155 -10.60 -7.26 -7.60
CA SER A 155 -9.53 -8.21 -7.93
C SER A 155 -8.44 -7.57 -8.80
N GLY A 156 -7.28 -8.21 -8.85
CA GLY A 156 -6.17 -7.79 -9.70
C GLY A 156 -6.42 -8.04 -11.19
N SER A 157 -7.22 -9.05 -11.54
CA SER A 157 -7.66 -9.29 -12.93
C SER A 157 -8.46 -8.13 -13.53
N GLN A 158 -9.08 -7.28 -12.70
CA GLN A 158 -9.82 -6.09 -13.12
C GLN A 158 -8.94 -4.83 -13.27
N VAL A 159 -7.65 -4.90 -12.89
CA VAL A 159 -6.74 -3.75 -13.00
C VAL A 159 -6.30 -3.60 -14.47
N SER A 160 -7.03 -2.77 -15.21
CA SER A 160 -6.78 -2.50 -16.63
C SER A 160 -5.63 -1.52 -16.88
N ASN A 161 -5.49 -0.48 -16.04
CA ASN A 161 -4.42 0.51 -16.14
C ASN A 161 -3.81 0.79 -14.76
N TYR A 162 -2.57 0.35 -14.57
CA TYR A 162 -1.83 0.53 -13.32
C TYR A 162 -1.71 1.99 -12.87
N ALA A 163 -1.50 2.93 -13.81
CA ALA A 163 -1.21 4.32 -13.48
C ALA A 163 -2.39 5.03 -12.79
N THR A 164 -3.60 4.59 -13.08
CA THR A 164 -4.85 5.17 -12.56
C THR A 164 -5.59 4.21 -11.63
N ALA A 165 -4.98 3.09 -11.25
CA ALA A 165 -5.65 2.03 -10.48
C ALA A 165 -5.82 2.35 -8.98
N PHE A 166 -5.18 3.43 -8.50
CA PHE A 166 -5.12 3.76 -7.07
C PHE A 166 -5.81 5.09 -6.82
N SER A 167 -6.60 5.15 -5.74
CA SER A 167 -7.17 6.41 -5.27
C SER A 167 -6.06 7.36 -4.86
N THR A 168 -6.23 8.64 -5.20
CA THR A 168 -5.34 9.73 -4.81
C THR A 168 -6.15 10.92 -4.33
N GLN A 169 -5.56 11.69 -3.42
CA GLN A 169 -6.09 12.98 -2.99
C GLN A 169 -4.93 13.94 -2.69
N THR A 170 -5.09 15.21 -3.06
CA THR A 170 -4.16 16.26 -2.69
C THR A 170 -4.72 17.01 -1.49
N LEU A 171 -3.91 17.18 -0.45
CA LEU A 171 -4.27 17.91 0.76
C LEU A 171 -3.33 19.10 0.94
N MET A 172 -3.89 20.24 1.30
CA MET A 172 -3.09 21.43 1.62
C MET A 172 -2.42 21.26 2.97
N SER A 173 -1.18 21.75 3.09
CA SER A 173 -0.49 21.91 4.35
C SER A 173 -0.53 23.38 4.77
N SER A 174 -0.54 23.62 6.08
CA SER A 174 -0.47 24.95 6.67
C SER A 174 0.45 24.91 7.89
N GLY A 175 1.34 25.90 8.00
CA GLY A 175 2.34 25.93 9.08
C GLY A 175 3.25 24.70 9.11
N GLY A 176 3.53 24.08 7.96
CA GLY A 176 4.34 22.87 7.84
C GLY A 176 3.63 21.60 8.34
N GLN A 177 2.29 21.60 8.41
CA GLN A 177 1.49 20.47 8.88
C GLN A 177 0.31 20.19 7.97
N ALA A 178 -0.09 18.93 7.85
CA ALA A 178 -1.31 18.51 7.17
C ALA A 178 -2.03 17.44 7.99
N THR A 179 -3.36 17.44 7.96
CA THR A 179 -4.18 16.40 8.59
C THR A 179 -4.63 15.41 7.54
N ILE A 180 -4.34 14.13 7.75
CA ILE A 180 -4.81 13.03 6.92
C ILE A 180 -5.91 12.27 7.66
N THR A 181 -6.88 11.77 6.90
CA THR A 181 -7.96 10.92 7.44
C THR A 181 -7.66 9.47 7.09
N LEU A 182 -7.49 8.62 8.10
CA LEU A 182 -7.27 7.18 7.97
C LEU A 182 -8.56 6.44 8.33
N THR A 183 -9.34 6.11 7.31
CA THR A 183 -10.68 5.49 7.45
C THR A 183 -10.67 3.96 7.43
N SER A 184 -9.55 3.34 7.08
CA SER A 184 -9.44 1.88 6.97
C SER A 184 -8.02 1.39 7.26
N ALA A 185 -7.90 0.07 7.35
CA ALA A 185 -6.63 -0.66 7.43
C ALA A 185 -5.78 -0.58 6.16
N THR A 186 -6.28 0.03 5.07
CA THR A 186 -5.53 0.17 3.81
C THR A 186 -4.39 1.16 4.00
N PRO A 187 -3.12 0.77 3.78
CA PRO A 187 -2.02 1.71 3.87
C PRO A 187 -2.10 2.78 2.79
N VAL A 188 -1.66 3.99 3.14
CA VAL A 188 -1.52 5.11 2.22
C VAL A 188 -0.06 5.55 2.15
N PHE A 189 0.37 5.96 0.96
CA PHE A 189 1.62 6.68 0.76
C PHE A 189 1.33 8.18 0.73
N ILE A 190 2.13 8.93 1.48
CA ILE A 190 2.05 10.40 1.56
C ILE A 190 3.38 10.95 1.08
N GLU A 191 3.32 11.84 0.10
CA GLU A 191 4.48 12.48 -0.52
C GLU A 191 4.21 13.96 -0.69
N TYR A 192 5.24 14.76 -0.93
CA TYR A 192 5.01 16.13 -1.38
C TYR A 192 4.30 16.12 -2.72
N SER A 193 3.29 16.97 -2.85
CA SER A 193 2.71 17.26 -4.16
C SER A 193 3.78 17.96 -4.99
N ILE A 194 4.08 17.40 -6.16
CA ILE A 194 4.78 18.11 -7.22
C ILE A 194 3.74 19.07 -7.80
N ASP A 195 3.73 20.31 -7.32
CA ASP A 195 2.85 21.36 -7.83
C ASP A 195 2.88 21.41 -9.37
N ILE A 196 1.82 20.94 -10.03
CA ILE A 196 1.31 21.68 -11.17
C ILE A 196 0.59 22.87 -10.55
N THR A 197 1.15 24.06 -10.72
CA THR A 197 0.52 25.33 -10.37
C THR A 197 -0.98 25.27 -10.66
N PRO A 198 -1.88 25.67 -9.72
CA PRO A 198 -3.27 25.85 -10.08
C PRO A 198 -3.32 26.78 -11.30
N PRO A 199 -4.14 26.52 -12.33
CA PRO A 199 -4.28 27.47 -13.42
C PRO A 199 -4.58 28.83 -12.80
N SER A 200 -3.75 29.82 -13.12
CA SER A 200 -3.95 31.19 -12.68
C SER A 200 -5.39 31.57 -13.00
N ALA A 201 -6.12 32.08 -12.00
CA ALA A 201 -7.48 32.57 -12.20
C ALA A 201 -7.50 33.50 -13.44
N PRO A 202 -8.50 33.39 -14.33
CA PRO A 202 -8.57 34.24 -15.51
C PRO A 202 -8.56 35.69 -15.06
N THR A 203 -7.51 36.43 -15.43
CA THR A 203 -7.50 37.88 -15.35
C THR A 203 -8.54 38.39 -16.33
N TRP A 204 -9.72 38.73 -15.82
CA TRP A 204 -10.67 39.53 -16.57
C TRP A 204 -10.04 40.91 -16.80
N VAL A 205 -9.55 41.14 -18.01
CA VAL A 205 -9.20 42.48 -18.47
C VAL A 205 -10.51 43.22 -18.66
N THR A 206 -10.85 44.09 -17.71
CA THR A 206 -11.88 45.10 -17.94
C THR A 206 -11.30 46.13 -18.90
N VAL A 207 -11.72 46.09 -20.16
CA VAL A 207 -11.48 47.19 -21.10
C VAL A 207 -12.40 48.34 -20.68
N ILE A 208 -11.79 49.48 -20.37
CA ILE A 208 -12.46 50.76 -20.07
C ILE A 208 -12.69 51.51 -21.38
#